data_AF-A0A942IW38-F1
#
_entry.id   AF-A0A942IW38-F1
#
_cell.length_a   1.000
_cell.length_b   1.000
_cell.length_c   1.000
_cell.angle_alpha   90.00
_cell.angle_beta   90.00
_cell.angle_gamma   90.00
#
_symmetry.space_group_name_H-M   'P 1'
#
loop_
_entity.id
_entity.type
_entity.pdbx_description
1 polymer ?
#
loop_
_entity_poly.entity_id
_entity_poly.type
_entity_poly.pdbx_seq_one_letter_code
_entity_poly.pdbx_strand_id
1 'polypeptide(L)' 'MKKEKRTSFLLAYKAEEALRKAVAETIAEHRRNGVPIAIWRNGKVVRIPAEQIEVREPEVEYSVSHKKRK' A
#
# COMPACT_ATOMS: atom_id res chain seq x y z
N MET A 1 10.88 32.37 3.50
CA MET A 1 9.61 31.83 2.95
C MET A 1 9.76 30.62 2.02
N LYS A 2 10.82 30.45 1.20
CA LYS A 2 10.91 29.28 0.27
C LYS A 2 11.28 27.93 0.92
N LYS A 3 11.86 27.93 2.15
CA LYS A 3 12.28 26.70 2.85
C LYS A 3 11.12 25.96 3.51
N GLU A 4 10.20 26.66 4.17
CA GLU A 4 9.03 26.03 4.85
C GLU A 4 8.15 25.23 3.90
N LYS A 5 7.86 25.78 2.71
CA LYS A 5 7.03 25.09 1.70
C LYS A 5 7.63 23.77 1.20
N ARG A 6 8.96 23.64 1.20
CA ARG A 6 9.64 22.40 0.81
C ARG A 6 9.54 21.33 1.89
N THR A 7 9.65 21.72 3.16
CA THR A 7 9.54 20.80 4.30
C THR A 7 8.13 20.21 4.42
N SER A 8 7.09 21.03 4.26
CA SER A 8 5.70 20.57 4.31
C SER A 8 5.36 19.59 3.18
N PHE A 9 5.90 19.82 1.98
CA PHE A 9 5.75 18.90 0.84
C PHE A 9 6.38 17.53 1.10
N LEU A 10 7.60 17.51 1.66
CA LEU A 10 8.28 16.26 2.01
C LEU A 10 7.55 15.47 3.11
N LEU A 11 6.93 16.17 4.06
CA LEU A 11 6.14 15.51 5.11
C LEU A 11 4.86 14.90 4.55
N ALA A 12 4.14 15.61 3.68
CA ALA A 12 2.94 15.09 3.03
C ALA A 12 3.24 13.83 2.19
N TYR A 13 4.36 13.84 1.44
CA TYR A 13 4.81 12.68 0.67
C TYR A 13 5.09 11.47 1.56
N LYS A 14 5.84 11.66 2.66
CA LYS A 14 6.11 10.57 3.62
C LYS A 14 4.84 10.05 4.29
N ALA A 15 3.89 10.92 4.60
CA ALA A 15 2.60 10.53 5.16
C ALA A 15 1.77 9.70 4.17
N GLU A 16 1.78 10.09 2.89
CA GLU A 16 1.13 9.33 1.83
C GLU A 16 1.76 7.94 1.64
N GLU A 17 3.10 7.84 1.64
CA GLU A 17 3.80 6.55 1.59
C GLU A 17 3.46 5.65 2.78
N ALA A 18 3.47 6.20 4.00
CA ALA A 18 3.12 5.47 5.21
C ALA A 18 1.66 4.98 5.17
N LEU A 19 0.74 5.83 4.71
CA LEU A 19 -0.66 5.48 4.55
C LEU A 19 -0.85 4.36 3.52
N ARG A 20 -0.21 4.45 2.35
CA ARG A 20 -0.28 3.41 1.31
C ARG A 20 0.21 2.06 1.84
N LYS A 21 1.31 2.06 2.59
CA LYS A 21 1.85 0.84 3.20
C LYS A 21 0.87 0.22 4.20
N ALA A 22 0.35 1.02 5.12
CA ALA A 22 -0.62 0.55 6.11
C ALA A 22 -1.89 -0.02 5.45
N VAL A 23 -2.42 0.66 4.43
CA VAL A 23 -3.59 0.20 3.68
C VAL A 23 -3.32 -1.15 3.00
N ALA A 24 -2.16 -1.32 2.37
CA ALA A 24 -1.80 -2.59 1.73
C ALA A 24 -1.72 -3.75 2.74
N GLU A 25 -1.11 -3.51 3.90
CA GLU A 25 -1.03 -4.50 4.99
C GLU A 25 -2.43 -4.88 5.50
N THR A 26 -3.31 -3.89 5.75
CA THR A 26 -4.69 -4.14 6.18
C THR A 26 -5.49 -4.93 5.15
N ILE A 27 -5.34 -4.62 3.85
CA ILE A 27 -6.02 -5.37 2.77
C ILE A 27 -5.58 -6.83 2.77
N ALA A 28 -4.28 -7.09 2.91
CA ALA A 28 -3.73 -8.44 2.96
C ALA A 28 -4.23 -9.21 4.20
N GLU A 29 -4.31 -8.56 5.36
CA GLU A 29 -4.84 -9.14 6.58
C GLU A 29 -6.33 -9.50 6.46
N HIS A 30 -7.14 -8.58 5.94
CA HIS A 30 -8.57 -8.80 5.71
C HIS A 30 -8.81 -9.99 4.78
N ARG A 31 -8.02 -10.12 3.70
CA ARG A 31 -8.06 -11.29 2.82
C ARG A 31 -7.73 -12.58 3.57
N ARG A 32 -6.67 -12.59 4.39
CA ARG A 32 -6.26 -13.78 5.16
C ARG A 32 -7.32 -14.21 6.17
N ASN A 33 -7.98 -13.24 6.80
CA ASN A 33 -8.97 -13.48 7.85
C ASN A 33 -10.39 -13.69 7.30
N GLY A 34 -10.59 -13.66 5.98
CA GLY A 34 -11.93 -13.79 5.38
C GLY A 34 -12.84 -12.58 5.66
N VAL A 35 -12.27 -11.43 6.03
CA VAL A 35 -13.02 -10.23 6.41
C VAL A 35 -13.26 -9.36 5.16
N PRO A 36 -14.52 -9.08 4.79
CA PRO A 36 -14.82 -8.23 3.64
C PRO A 36 -14.43 -6.76 3.90
N ILE A 37 -14.09 -6.05 2.83
CA ILE A 37 -13.77 -4.61 2.87
C ILE A 37 -14.91 -3.83 2.22
N ALA A 38 -15.29 -2.70 2.82
CA ALA A 38 -16.22 -1.77 2.21
C ALA A 38 -15.44 -0.61 1.57
N ILE A 39 -15.70 -0.35 0.30
CA ILE A 39 -15.13 0.80 -0.44
C ILE A 39 -16.24 1.75 -0.87
N TRP A 40 -15.89 3.02 -0.99
CA TRP A 40 -16.76 4.00 -1.63
C TRP A 40 -16.44 4.07 -3.12
N ARG A 41 -17.41 3.75 -3.99
CA ARG A 41 -17.25 3.80 -5.44
C ARG A 41 -18.49 4.42 -6.06
N ASN A 42 -18.30 5.49 -6.84
CA ASN A 42 -19.37 6.17 -7.57
C ASN A 42 -20.56 6.60 -6.69
N GLY A 43 -20.28 7.16 -5.51
CA GLY A 43 -21.33 7.63 -4.60
C GLY A 43 -22.05 6.53 -3.82
N LYS A 44 -21.56 5.28 -3.88
CA LYS A 44 -22.16 4.14 -3.19
C LYS A 44 -21.11 3.37 -2.39
N VAL A 45 -21.56 2.77 -1.29
CA VAL A 45 -20.77 1.79 -0.54
C VAL A 45 -20.85 0.44 -1.27
N VAL A 46 -19.71 -0.09 -1.67
CA VAL A 46 -19.57 -1.41 -2.29
C VAL A 46 -18.78 -2.30 -1.33
N ARG A 47 -19.33 -3.45 -0.96
CA ARG A 47 -18.62 -4.46 -0.18
C ARG A 47 -17.91 -5.43 -1.12
N ILE A 48 -16.62 -5.63 -0.88
CA ILE A 48 -15.76 -6.60 -1.57
C ILE A 48 -15.53 -7.77 -0.60
N PRO A 49 -16.02 -8.98 -0.92
CA PRO A 49 -15.67 -10.22 -0.22
C PRO A 49 -14.16 -10.44 -0.21
N ALA A 50 -13.65 -11.08 0.84
CA ALA A 50 -12.22 -11.32 1.03
C ALA A 50 -11.58 -12.10 -0.13
N GLU A 51 -12.35 -12.99 -0.75
CA GLU A 51 -11.94 -13.87 -1.85
C GLU A 51 -11.70 -13.09 -3.16
N GLN A 52 -12.33 -11.93 -3.30
CA GLN A 52 -12.22 -11.07 -4.48
C GLN A 52 -11.15 -9.98 -4.32
N ILE A 53 -10.44 -9.96 -3.19
CA ILE A 53 -9.36 -9.01 -2.94
C ILE A 53 -8.10 -9.45 -3.72
N GLU A 54 -7.87 -8.80 -4.86
CA GLU A 54 -6.60 -8.93 -5.60
C GLU A 54 -5.50 -8.15 -4.87
N VAL A 55 -4.64 -8.87 -4.14
CA VAL A 55 -3.41 -8.29 -3.59
C VAL A 55 -2.41 -8.20 -4.73
N ARG A 56 -2.24 -7.01 -5.31
CA ARG A 56 -1.09 -6.73 -6.18
C ARG A 56 0.13 -6.61 -5.28
N GLU A 57 0.93 -7.68 -5.20
CA GLU A 57 2.27 -7.55 -4.64
C GLU A 57 3.02 -6.48 -5.45
N PRO A 58 3.70 -5.52 -4.80
CA PRO A 58 4.56 -4.61 -5.54
C PRO A 58 5.58 -5.46 -6.30
N GLU A 59 5.78 -5.17 -7.58
CA GLU A 59 6.79 -5.85 -8.40
C GLU A 59 8.16 -5.60 -7.77
N VAL A 60 8.64 -6.53 -6.95
CA VAL A 60 9.96 -6.46 -6.33
C VAL A 60 10.95 -7.02 -7.33
N GLU A 61 11.78 -6.14 -7.91
CA GLU A 61 12.90 -6.54 -8.74
C GLU A 61 13.95 -7.22 -7.83
N TYR A 62 13.92 -8.56 -7.80
CA TYR A 62 14.92 -9.34 -7.07
C TYR A 62 16.23 -9.37 -7.87
N SER A 63 17.22 -8.56 -7.49
CA SER A 63 18.59 -8.77 -7.96
C SER A 63 19.19 -9.97 -7.23
N VAL A 64 19.42 -11.07 -7.95
CA VAL A 64 20.12 -12.24 -7.39
C VAL A 64 21.55 -11.82 -7.05
N SER A 65 21.88 -11.75 -5.77
CA SER A 65 23.26 -11.49 -5.32
C SER A 65 24.14 -12.68 -5.70
N HIS A 66 24.86 -12.56 -6.82
CA HIS A 66 25.95 -13.47 -7.17
C HIS A 66 27.14 -13.19 -6.25
N LYS A 67 27.03 -13.63 -5.00
CA LYS A 67 28.17 -13.65 -4.07
C LYS A 67 29.20 -14.62 -4.64
N LYS A 68 30.26 -14.05 -5.25
CA LYS A 68 31.44 -14.78 -5.76
C LYS A 68 31.92 -15.76 -4.69
N ARG A 69 31.87 -17.05 -5.00
CA ARG A 69 32.64 -18.07 -4.27
C ARG A 69 34.12 -17.73 -4.46
N LYS A 70 34.83 -17.61 -3.34
CA LYS A 70 36.28 -17.54 -3.28
C LYS A 70 36.77 -18.86 -2.71
#